data_AF-A0A4Q7VJD7-F1
#
_entry.id   AF-A0A4Q7VJD7-F1
#
_cell.length_a   1.000
_cell.length_b   1.000
_cell.length_c   1.000
_cell.angle_alpha   90.00
_cell.angle_beta   90.00
_cell.angle_gamma   90.00
#
_symmetry.space_group_name_H-M   'P 1'
#
loop_
_entity.id
_entity.type
_entity.pdbx_description
1 polymer ?
#
loop_
_entity_poly.entity_id
_entity_poly.type
_entity_poly.pdbx_seq_one_letter_code
_entity_poly.pdbx_strand_id
1 'polypeptide(L)'
;MKQDKLAALSLERLKLKKRTYIMLLTIFAVLLSLLIVLTTFMYFTTGFTPLLFVPIALFPLFVMGCKDLRAIYKEIEYRSVSSS
;
A
#
# COMPACT_ATOMS: atom_id res chain seq x y z
N MET A 1 -0.05 -8.51 -17.50
CA MET A 1 1.10 -9.28 -16.97
C MET A 1 1.08 -9.57 -15.46
N LYS A 2 0.51 -8.74 -14.56
CA LYS A 2 0.44 -9.10 -13.13
C LYS A 2 -0.62 -10.19 -12.82
N GLN A 3 -1.73 -10.24 -13.55
CA GLN A 3 -2.84 -11.18 -13.29
C GLN A 3 -2.44 -12.66 -13.44
N ASP A 4 -1.70 -13.05 -14.49
CA ASP A 4 -1.19 -14.43 -14.65
C ASP A 4 -0.36 -14.92 -13.47
N LYS A 5 0.47 -14.05 -12.89
CA LYS A 5 1.31 -14.40 -11.74
C LYS A 5 0.52 -14.55 -10.45
N LEU A 6 -0.61 -13.87 -10.30
CA LEU A 6 -1.54 -14.09 -9.17
C LEU A 6 -2.40 -15.32 -9.43
N ALA A 7 -2.79 -15.56 -10.69
CA ALA A 7 -3.67 -16.65 -11.05
C ALA A 7 -3.01 -18.03 -10.91
N ALA A 8 -1.68 -18.08 -11.04
CA ALA A 8 -0.85 -19.27 -10.82
C ALA A 8 -0.59 -19.59 -9.33
N LEU A 9 -0.95 -18.72 -8.38
CA LEU A 9 -0.77 -18.99 -6.95
C LEU A 9 -1.97 -19.76 -6.36
N SER A 10 -1.70 -20.71 -5.46
CA SER A 10 -2.77 -21.35 -4.67
C SER A 10 -3.47 -20.32 -3.77
N LEU A 11 -4.75 -20.56 -3.48
CA LEU A 11 -5.61 -19.68 -2.67
C LEU A 11 -4.99 -19.35 -1.30
N GLU A 12 -4.30 -20.31 -0.69
CA GLU A 12 -3.58 -20.13 0.57
C GLU A 12 -2.40 -19.17 0.45
N ARG A 13 -1.56 -19.36 -0.59
CA ARG A 13 -0.42 -18.48 -0.86
C ARG A 13 -0.89 -17.07 -1.22
N LEU A 14 -2.04 -16.94 -1.88
CA LEU A 14 -2.66 -15.66 -2.22
C LEU A 14 -3.17 -14.92 -0.97
N LYS A 15 -3.83 -15.63 -0.04
CA LYS A 15 -4.25 -15.09 1.26
C LYS A 15 -3.05 -14.67 2.14
N LEU A 16 -1.98 -15.44 2.14
CA LEU A 16 -0.76 -15.13 2.90
C LEU A 16 -0.08 -13.87 2.34
N LYS A 17 0.04 -13.79 1.00
CA LYS A 17 0.57 -12.61 0.31
C LYS A 17 -0.28 -11.36 0.55
N LYS A 18 -1.62 -11.49 0.58
CA LYS A 18 -2.54 -10.41 0.98
C LYS A 18 -2.24 -9.90 2.38
N ARG A 19 -2.11 -10.80 3.37
CA ARG A 19 -1.83 -10.41 4.77
C ARG A 19 -0.49 -9.68 4.90
N THR A 20 0.55 -10.15 4.21
CA THR A 20 1.85 -9.48 4.16
C THR A 20 1.75 -8.10 3.51
N TYR A 21 1.04 -8.00 2.37
CA TYR A 21 0.83 -6.71 1.70
C TYR A 21 0.06 -5.73 2.57
N ILE A 22 -0.96 -6.19 3.29
CA ILE A 22 -1.72 -5.34 4.24
C ILE A 22 -0.79 -4.86 5.35
N MET A 23 0.00 -5.75 5.97
CA MET A 23 0.95 -5.34 7.01
C MET A 23 1.94 -4.29 6.50
N LEU A 24 2.57 -4.52 5.35
CA LEU A 24 3.51 -3.57 4.75
C LEU A 24 2.85 -2.23 4.47
N LEU A 25 1.64 -2.25 3.91
CA LEU A 25 0.92 -1.05 3.56
C LEU A 25 0.44 -0.27 4.80
N THR A 26 0.05 -0.97 5.87
CA THR A 26 -0.26 -0.37 7.18
C THR A 26 0.98 0.29 7.79
N ILE A 27 2.13 -0.40 7.79
CA ILE A 27 3.40 0.16 8.29
C ILE A 27 3.77 1.39 7.48
N PHE A 28 3.67 1.31 6.15
CA PHE A 28 3.95 2.43 5.27
C PHE A 28 3.00 3.61 5.53
N ALA A 29 1.71 3.36 5.76
CA ALA A 29 0.72 4.38 6.10
C ALA A 29 1.04 5.07 7.44
N VAL A 30 1.42 4.30 8.46
CA VAL A 30 1.80 4.83 9.78
C VAL A 30 3.06 5.70 9.65
N LEU A 31 4.07 5.21 8.93
CA LEU A 31 5.31 5.95 8.70
C LEU A 31 5.07 7.24 7.91
N LEU A 32 4.22 7.18 6.87
CA LEU A 32 3.85 8.34 6.06
C LEU A 32 3.08 9.38 6.90
N SER A 33 2.17 8.93 7.77
CA SER A 33 1.44 9.79 8.69
C SER A 33 2.38 10.48 9.68
N LEU A 34 3.30 9.72 10.30
CA LEU A 34 4.32 10.27 11.18
C LEU A 34 5.19 11.31 10.46
N LEU A 35 5.60 11.01 9.22
CA LEU A 35 6.39 11.91 8.39
C LEU A 35 5.63 13.21 8.10
N ILE A 36 4.33 13.16 7.80
CA ILE A 36 3.47 14.34 7.60
C ILE A 36 3.40 15.18 8.87
N VAL A 37 3.24 14.55 10.04
CA VAL A 37 3.19 15.27 11.32
C VAL A 37 4.53 15.97 11.60
N LEU A 38 5.65 15.28 11.45
CA LEU A 38 6.98 15.87 11.66
C LEU A 38 7.28 17.00 10.69
N THR A 39 6.99 16.80 9.40
CA THR A 39 7.19 17.84 8.37
C THR A 39 6.32 19.05 8.65
N THR A 40 5.05 18.87 9.03
CA THR A 40 4.16 19.97 9.44
C THR A 40 4.71 20.72 10.66
N PHE A 41 5.20 20.00 11.68
CA PHE A 41 5.82 20.61 12.85
C PHE A 41 7.10 21.39 12.51
N MET A 42 7.95 20.84 11.64
CA MET A 42 9.16 21.52 11.16
C MET A 42 8.82 22.77 10.34
N TYR A 43 7.76 22.74 9.54
CA TYR A 43 7.30 23.90 8.78
C TYR A 43 6.98 25.09 9.70
N PHE A 44 6.28 24.85 10.81
CA PHE A 44 5.94 25.92 11.76
C PHE A 44 7.12 26.41 12.60
N THR A 45 8.11 25.56 12.87
CA THR A 45 9.25 25.90 13.76
C THR A 45 10.46 26.45 13.00
N THR A 46 10.75 25.92 11.83
CA THR A 46 12.00 26.17 11.07
C THR A 46 11.72 26.83 9.72
N GLY A 47 10.45 26.96 9.32
CA GLY A 47 10.04 27.47 8.02
C GLY A 47 10.03 26.40 6.93
N PHE A 48 9.90 26.84 5.68
CA PHE A 48 9.78 25.96 4.52
C PHE A 48 11.10 25.20 4.26
N THR A 49 11.04 23.87 4.33
CA THR A 49 12.20 23.00 4.07
C THR A 49 11.92 22.06 2.90
N PRO A 50 12.94 21.65 2.12
CA PRO A 50 12.78 20.68 1.03
C PRO A 50 12.21 19.33 1.50
N LEU A 51 12.41 19.00 2.78
CA LEU A 51 11.90 17.79 3.42
C LEU A 51 10.37 17.69 3.41
N LEU A 52 9.66 18.82 3.28
CA LEU A 52 8.19 18.85 3.18
C LEU A 52 7.68 18.20 1.89
N PHE A 53 8.49 18.13 0.83
CA PHE A 53 8.11 17.49 -0.42
C PHE A 53 8.23 15.95 -0.38
N VAL A 54 8.98 15.40 0.58
CA VAL A 54 9.19 13.96 0.71
C VAL A 54 7.87 13.18 0.85
N PRO A 55 6.94 13.53 1.77
CA PRO A 55 5.66 12.83 1.85
C PRO A 55 4.83 12.94 0.57
N ILE A 56 4.89 14.09 -0.13
CA ILE A 56 4.20 14.28 -1.41
C ILE A 56 4.76 13.35 -2.49
N ALA A 57 6.09 13.20 -2.54
CA ALA A 57 6.75 12.29 -3.47
C ALA A 57 6.48 10.80 -3.15
N LEU A 58 6.30 10.44 -1.87
CA LEU A 58 5.97 9.07 -1.45
C LEU A 58 4.48 8.71 -1.61
N PHE A 59 3.58 9.68 -1.70
CA PHE A 59 2.16 9.45 -1.86
C PHE A 59 1.77 8.56 -3.07
N PRO A 60 2.28 8.79 -4.30
CA PRO A 60 1.95 7.94 -5.45
C PRO A 60 2.41 6.47 -5.27
N LEU A 61 3.51 6.23 -4.56
CA LEU A 61 3.96 4.87 -4.21
C LEU A 61 2.93 4.15 -3.33
N PHE A 62 2.37 4.86 -2.35
CA PHE A 62 1.32 4.32 -1.50
C PHE A 62 0.04 3.98 -2.30
N VAL A 63 -0.38 4.88 -3.19
CA VAL A 63 -1.54 4.65 -4.07
C VAL A 63 -1.30 3.43 -4.97
N MET A 64 -0.09 3.28 -5.51
CA MET A 64 0.27 2.13 -6.35
C MET A 64 0.21 0.82 -5.57
N GLY A 65 0.71 0.80 -4.33
CA GLY A 65 0.58 -0.34 -3.42
C GLY A 65 -0.87 -0.71 -3.11
N CYS A 66 -1.73 0.29 -2.87
CA CYS A 66 -3.16 0.08 -2.67
C CYS A 66 -3.84 -0.55 -3.89
N LYS A 67 -3.48 -0.14 -5.11
CA LYS A 67 -4.01 -0.70 -6.35
C LYS A 67 -3.62 -2.17 -6.52
N ASP A 68 -2.38 -2.53 -6.23
CA ASP A 68 -1.92 -3.93 -6.27
C ASP A 68 -2.67 -4.79 -5.25
N LEU A 69 -2.93 -4.25 -4.05
CA LEU A 69 -3.67 -4.93 -2.99
C LEU A 69 -5.15 -5.14 -3.36
N ARG A 70 -5.76 -4.17 -4.05
CA ARG A 70 -7.12 -4.27 -4.59
C ARG A 70 -7.22 -5.30 -5.71
N ALA A 71 -6.19 -5.44 -6.54
CA ALA A 71 -6.12 -6.49 -7.56
C ALA A 71 -6.06 -7.89 -6.92
N ILE A 72 -5.27 -8.05 -5.84
CA ILE A 72 -5.25 -9.30 -5.05
C ILE A 72 -6.63 -9.59 -4.45
N TYR A 73 -7.32 -8.56 -3.92
CA TYR A 73 -8.65 -8.71 -3.35
C TYR A 73 -9.67 -9.21 -4.40
N LYS A 74 -9.71 -8.55 -5.57
CA LYS A 74 -10.60 -8.95 -6.67
C LYS A 74 -10.35 -10.38 -7.15
N GLU A 75 -9.08 -10.80 -7.23
CA GLU A 75 -8.73 -12.17 -7.63
C GLU A 75 -9.22 -13.21 -6.60
N ILE A 76 -9.11 -12.91 -5.31
CA ILE A 76 -9.62 -13.80 -4.24
C ILE A 76 -11.16 -13.87 -4.29
N GLU A 77 -11.82 -12.72 -4.47
CA GLU A 77 -13.28 -12.64 -4.53
C GLU A 77 -13.85 -13.37 -5.75
N TYR A 78 -13.25 -13.15 -6.93
CA TYR A 78 -13.59 -13.88 -8.15
C TYR A 78 -13.48 -15.40 -7.97
N ARG A 79 -12.40 -15.88 -7.33
CA ARG A 79 -12.20 -17.30 -7.05
C ARG A 79 -13.16 -17.86 -6.00
N SER A 80 -13.59 -17.05 -5.02
CA SER A 80 -14.59 -17.48 -4.02
C SER A 80 -16.01 -17.53 -4.59
N VAL A 81 -16.33 -16.69 -5.56
CA VAL A 81 -17.65 -16.67 -6.24
C VAL A 81 -17.72 -17.74 -7.32
N SER A 82 -16.63 -18.02 -8.04
CA SER A 82 -16.56 -19.06 -9.08
C SER A 82 -16.57 -20.50 -8.54
N SER A 83 -16.39 -20.71 -7.24
CA SER A 83 -16.43 -22.02 -6.58
C SER A 83 -17.77 -22.32 -5.89
N SER A 84 -18.78 -21.47 -6.09
CA SER A 84 -20.16 -21.65 -5.60
C SER A 84 -21.12 -21.91 -6.75
#